data_AF-A0A352AS01-F1
#
_entry.id   AF-A0A352AS01-F1
#
_cell.length_a   1.000
_cell.length_b   1.000
_cell.length_c   1.000
_cell.angle_alpha   90.00
_cell.angle_beta   90.00
_cell.angle_gamma   90.00
#
_symmetry.space_group_name_H-M   'P 1'
#
loop_
_entity.id
_entity.type
_entity.pdbx_description
1 polymer ?
#
loop_
_entity_poly.entity_id
_entity_poly.type
_entity_poly.pdbx_seq_one_letter_code
_entity_poly.pdbx_strand_id
1 'polypeptide(L)'
;MNPLDSQKILASEVKSKTKPWTDGLIFVIAMWLLSRLTIFIAMQLVAPLLPLSPAREENALGFTPNFVPQIGWELFSHWDGVWYRQIAISGYDYANTGGYESVAFFPLFPLLTRGVMTLGLPFEVAGTLVNSLAFLGALFLLYRWANKCYGIG
;
A
#
# COMPACT_ATOMS: atom_id res chain seq x y z
N MET A 1 -17.78 25.00 -49.73
CA MET A 1 -16.88 24.35 -48.74
C MET A 1 -16.07 23.30 -49.48
N ASN A 2 -14.74 23.30 -49.34
CA ASN A 2 -13.84 22.41 -50.10
C ASN A 2 -13.94 20.97 -49.55
N PRO A 3 -14.07 19.93 -50.39
CA PRO A 3 -14.04 18.52 -49.96
C PRO A 3 -12.84 18.16 -49.07
N LEU A 4 -11.70 18.83 -49.26
CA LEU A 4 -10.49 18.67 -48.46
C LEU A 4 -10.65 19.20 -47.02
N ASP A 5 -11.45 20.25 -46.81
CA ASP A 5 -11.71 20.80 -45.48
C ASP A 5 -12.67 19.90 -44.71
N SER A 6 -13.69 19.35 -45.37
CA SER A 6 -14.60 18.37 -44.75
C SER A 6 -13.85 17.11 -44.31
N GLN A 7 -12.89 16.63 -45.11
CA GLN A 7 -12.04 15.49 -44.75
C GLN A 7 -11.12 15.79 -43.56
N LYS A 8 -10.53 16.99 -43.49
CA LYS A 8 -9.71 17.40 -42.34
C LYS A 8 -10.52 17.54 -41.06
N ILE A 9 -11.73 18.09 -41.15
CA ILE A 9 -12.64 18.21 -40.01
C ILE A 9 -13.03 16.82 -39.50
N LEU A 10 -13.43 15.91 -40.39
CA LEU A 10 -13.75 14.52 -40.03
C LEU A 10 -12.53 13.78 -39.43
N ALA A 11 -11.33 13.95 -40.01
CA ALA A 11 -10.10 13.36 -39.46
C ALA A 11 -9.73 13.95 -38.09
N SER A 12 -10.01 15.24 -37.84
CA SER A 12 -9.80 15.90 -36.55
C SER A 12 -10.81 15.47 -35.49
N GLU A 13 -12.07 15.26 -35.87
CA GLU A 13 -13.11 14.75 -34.98
C GLU A 13 -12.87 13.29 -34.60
N VAL A 14 -12.42 12.45 -35.54
CA VAL A 14 -12.06 11.05 -35.29
C VAL A 14 -10.84 10.94 -34.35
N LYS A 15 -9.86 11.85 -34.45
CA LYS A 15 -8.73 11.90 -33.50
C LYS A 15 -9.11 12.35 -32.09
N SER A 16 -10.27 12.99 -31.91
CA SER A 16 -10.69 13.59 -30.62
C SER A 16 -11.56 12.69 -29.73
N LYS A 17 -12.00 11.52 -30.24
CA LYS A 17 -13.03 10.69 -29.57
C LYS A 17 -12.54 9.45 -28.83
N THR A 18 -11.24 9.22 -28.72
CA THR A 18 -10.72 8.23 -27.77
C THR A 18 -10.18 8.96 -26.58
N LYS A 19 -10.80 8.81 -25.40
CA LYS A 19 -10.21 9.36 -24.18
C LYS A 19 -8.94 8.55 -23.96
N PRO A 20 -7.75 9.15 -24.06
CA PRO A 20 -6.54 8.37 -24.06
C PRO A 20 -6.44 7.65 -22.71
N TRP A 21 -6.19 6.35 -22.74
CA TRP A 21 -6.03 5.47 -21.57
C TRP A 21 -5.11 6.06 -20.48
N THR A 22 -4.22 6.98 -20.89
CA THR A 22 -3.40 7.85 -20.05
C THR A 22 -4.20 8.59 -18.97
N ASP A 23 -5.39 9.13 -19.27
CA ASP A 23 -6.21 9.85 -18.29
C ASP A 23 -6.69 8.95 -17.15
N GLY A 24 -7.03 7.70 -17.47
CA GLY A 24 -7.45 6.71 -16.48
C GLY A 24 -6.29 6.24 -15.61
N LEU A 25 -5.10 6.08 -16.19
CA LEU A 25 -3.89 5.78 -15.41
C LEU A 25 -3.46 6.91 -14.49
N ILE A 26 -3.51 8.15 -14.99
CA ILE A 26 -3.22 9.34 -14.17
C ILE A 26 -4.20 9.38 -13.00
N PHE A 27 -5.49 9.12 -13.24
CA PHE A 27 -6.48 9.02 -12.18
C PHE A 27 -6.13 7.93 -11.16
N VAL A 28 -5.76 6.72 -11.59
CA VAL A 28 -5.36 5.62 -10.68
C VAL A 28 -4.15 6.02 -9.83
N ILE A 29 -3.11 6.57 -10.43
CA ILE A 29 -1.89 7.00 -9.72
C ILE A 29 -2.20 8.16 -8.78
N ALA A 30 -3.00 9.13 -9.20
CA ALA A 30 -3.41 10.26 -8.38
C ALA A 30 -4.22 9.82 -7.16
N MET A 31 -5.19 8.92 -7.34
CA MET A 31 -5.99 8.37 -6.24
C MET A 31 -5.16 7.52 -5.29
N TRP A 32 -4.24 6.71 -5.83
CA TRP A 32 -3.28 5.96 -5.03
C TRP A 32 -2.44 6.91 -4.16
N LEU A 33 -1.80 7.91 -4.77
CA LEU A 33 -0.93 8.86 -4.08
C LEU A 33 -1.69 9.67 -3.04
N LEU A 34 -2.87 10.18 -3.39
CA LEU A 34 -3.74 10.92 -2.47
C LEU A 34 -4.08 10.06 -1.26
N SER A 35 -4.45 8.79 -1.45
CA SER A 35 -4.77 7.90 -0.33
C SER A 35 -3.55 7.68 0.60
N ARG A 36 -2.35 7.51 0.02
CA ARG A 36 -1.12 7.26 0.78
C ARG A 36 -0.69 8.50 1.55
N LEU A 37 -0.77 9.68 0.93
CA LEU A 37 -0.46 10.95 1.59
C LEU A 37 -1.44 11.23 2.73
N THR A 38 -2.74 11.02 2.51
CA THR A 38 -3.75 11.19 3.57
C THR A 38 -3.47 10.28 4.76
N ILE A 39 -3.21 8.99 4.53
CA ILE A 39 -2.90 8.05 5.61
C ILE A 39 -1.57 8.41 6.28
N PHE A 40 -0.55 8.77 5.51
CA PHE A 40 0.75 9.15 6.05
C PHE A 40 0.63 10.37 6.95
N ILE A 41 0.00 11.45 6.47
CA ILE A 41 -0.21 12.69 7.24
C ILE A 41 -1.08 12.42 8.47
N ALA A 42 -2.18 11.67 8.32
CA ALA A 42 -3.04 11.32 9.44
C ALA A 42 -2.29 10.53 10.51
N MET A 43 -1.49 9.53 10.14
CA MET A 43 -0.70 8.77 11.09
C MET A 43 0.35 9.63 11.79
N GLN A 44 1.06 10.50 11.06
CA GLN A 44 2.10 11.35 11.67
C GLN A 44 1.56 12.48 12.54
N LEU A 45 0.38 13.04 12.22
CA LEU A 45 -0.17 14.20 12.94
C LEU A 45 -1.22 13.81 13.97
N VAL A 46 -2.09 12.86 13.66
CA VAL A 46 -3.21 12.50 14.54
C VAL A 46 -2.79 11.47 15.58
N ALA A 47 -2.04 10.43 15.19
CA ALA A 47 -1.70 9.34 16.11
C ALA A 47 -0.94 9.83 17.36
N PRO A 48 0.05 10.75 17.27
CA PRO A 48 0.74 11.28 18.45
C PRO A 48 -0.12 12.19 19.35
N LEU A 49 -1.24 12.70 18.83
CA LEU A 49 -2.16 13.56 19.59
C LEU A 49 -3.22 12.76 20.35
N LEU A 50 -3.35 11.46 20.07
CA LEU A 50 -4.30 10.61 20.76
C LEU A 50 -3.81 10.33 22.20
N PRO A 51 -4.60 10.64 23.24
CA PRO A 51 -4.25 10.32 24.62
C PRO A 51 -4.46 8.81 24.85
N LEU A 52 -3.48 8.01 24.43
CA LEU A 52 -3.49 6.58 24.65
C LEU A 52 -2.76 6.27 25.96
N SER A 53 -3.42 5.54 26.86
CA SER A 53 -2.75 4.93 28.01
C SER A 53 -1.79 3.86 27.49
N PRO A 54 -0.56 3.77 28.06
CA PRO A 54 0.38 2.73 27.67
C PRO A 54 -0.29 1.37 27.83
N ALA A 55 -0.25 0.55 26.78
CA ALA A 55 -0.82 -0.77 26.85
C ALA A 55 -0.08 -1.60 27.90
N ARG A 56 -0.88 -2.22 28.78
CA ARG A 56 -0.41 -2.92 29.98
C ARG A 56 -0.05 -4.38 29.71
N GLU A 57 -0.21 -4.86 28.48
CA GLU A 57 0.01 -6.28 28.16
C GLU A 57 1.47 -6.55 27.84
N GLU A 58 2.12 -7.29 28.75
CA GLU A 58 3.58 -7.42 28.77
C GLU A 58 4.10 -8.54 27.86
N ASN A 59 3.32 -9.57 27.49
CA ASN A 59 3.90 -10.78 26.88
C ASN A 59 2.96 -11.53 25.92
N ALA A 60 2.86 -11.06 24.68
CA ALA A 60 2.51 -11.98 23.61
C ALA A 60 3.40 -11.78 22.40
N LEU A 61 3.41 -10.62 21.77
CA LEU A 61 4.03 -10.45 20.45
C LEU A 61 4.39 -8.99 20.19
N GLY A 62 5.16 -8.39 21.09
CA GLY A 62 5.67 -7.04 20.85
C GLY A 62 4.60 -5.96 20.85
N PHE A 63 3.80 -5.88 21.91
CA PHE A 63 3.62 -4.55 22.48
C PHE A 63 5.02 -4.08 22.85
N THR A 64 5.49 -2.93 22.36
CA THR A 64 6.53 -2.23 23.11
C THR A 64 5.85 -1.89 24.44
N PRO A 65 6.32 -2.43 25.58
CA PRO A 65 5.74 -2.06 26.86
C PRO A 65 5.87 -0.55 26.98
N ASN A 66 4.76 0.14 27.19
CA ASN A 66 4.69 1.61 27.14
C ASN A 66 4.87 2.24 25.75
N PHE A 67 4.38 1.61 24.67
CA PHE A 67 4.29 2.29 23.38
C PHE A 67 3.51 3.61 23.51
N VAL A 68 4.16 4.70 23.13
CA VAL A 68 3.54 6.00 22.96
C VAL A 68 3.68 6.33 21.47
N PRO A 69 2.58 6.56 20.73
CA PRO A 69 2.67 6.93 19.32
C PRO A 69 3.52 8.18 19.16
N GLN A 70 4.63 8.05 18.45
CA GLN A 70 5.52 9.14 18.09
C GLN A 70 5.62 9.25 16.56
N ILE A 71 6.02 10.42 16.08
CA ILE A 71 6.34 10.65 14.67
C ILE A 71 7.44 9.65 14.28
N GLY A 72 7.16 8.81 13.29
CA GLY A 72 8.05 7.73 12.92
C GLY A 72 7.39 6.65 12.06
N TRP A 73 8.22 5.72 11.59
CA TRP A 73 7.79 4.63 10.71
C TRP A 73 7.13 3.47 11.47
N GLU A 74 7.39 3.34 12.77
CA GLU A 74 6.79 2.30 13.62
C GLU A 74 5.27 2.33 13.57
N LEU A 75 4.66 3.52 13.39
CA LEU A 75 3.22 3.68 13.22
C LEU A 75 2.61 2.78 12.12
N PHE A 76 3.40 2.40 11.11
CA PHE A 76 2.93 1.60 9.97
C PHE A 76 3.12 0.09 10.14
N SER A 77 3.69 -0.39 11.25
CA SER A 77 3.97 -1.82 11.49
C SER A 77 3.24 -2.42 12.70
N HIS A 78 2.17 -1.77 13.16
CA HIS A 78 1.37 -2.24 14.29
C HIS A 78 0.43 -3.40 13.93
N TRP A 79 -0.14 -4.03 14.96
CA TRP A 79 -1.10 -5.14 14.86
C TRP A 79 -0.46 -6.36 14.18
N ASP A 80 -1.04 -6.83 13.07
CA ASP A 80 -0.49 -7.95 12.29
C ASP A 80 0.90 -7.65 11.70
N GLY A 81 1.30 -6.37 11.64
CA GLY A 81 2.64 -5.97 11.23
C GLY A 81 3.75 -6.60 12.08
N VAL A 82 3.49 -6.89 13.36
CA VAL A 82 4.50 -7.50 14.24
C VAL A 82 4.81 -8.94 13.83
N TRP A 83 3.80 -9.68 13.40
CA TRP A 83 3.97 -11.03 12.88
C TRP A 83 4.80 -11.04 11.61
N TYR A 84 4.46 -10.15 10.68
CA TYR A 84 5.21 -10.02 9.44
C TYR A 84 6.64 -9.56 9.69
N ARG A 85 6.86 -8.69 10.67
CA ARG A 85 8.20 -8.25 11.09
C ARG A 85 9.01 -9.42 11.64
N GLN A 86 8.43 -10.21 12.53
CA GLN A 86 9.08 -11.39 13.10
C GLN A 86 9.45 -12.39 12.00
N ILE A 87 8.52 -12.69 11.09
CA ILE A 87 8.79 -13.60 9.96
C ILE A 87 9.88 -13.05 9.04
N ALA A 88 9.89 -11.75 8.76
CA ALA A 88 10.88 -11.14 7.87
C ALA A 88 12.30 -11.10 8.47
N ILE A 89 12.41 -10.90 9.79
CA ILE A 89 13.70 -10.80 10.49
C ILE A 89 14.22 -12.17 10.93
N SER A 90 13.37 -12.94 11.61
CA SER A 90 13.73 -14.15 12.36
C SER A 90 13.21 -15.43 11.71
N GLY A 91 12.27 -15.34 10.76
CA GLY A 91 11.58 -16.48 10.17
C GLY A 91 10.35 -16.92 10.96
N TYR A 92 9.76 -18.04 10.55
CA TYR A 92 8.60 -18.59 11.24
C TYR A 92 8.99 -19.15 12.60
N ASP A 93 8.23 -18.75 13.61
CA ASP A 93 8.26 -19.31 14.95
C ASP A 93 7.10 -20.29 15.16
N TYR A 94 7.44 -21.43 15.77
CA TYR A 94 6.54 -22.50 16.18
C TYR A 94 6.52 -22.48 17.70
N ALA A 95 5.47 -21.91 18.30
CA ALA A 95 5.41 -21.71 19.73
C ALA A 95 5.32 -23.07 20.45
N ASN A 96 6.46 -23.63 20.85
CA ASN A 96 6.57 -24.92 21.54
C ASN A 96 5.89 -24.95 22.92
N THR A 97 5.24 -23.86 23.38
CA THR A 97 4.74 -23.74 24.76
C THR A 97 3.49 -22.86 24.86
N GLY A 98 2.53 -23.02 23.94
CA GLY A 98 1.18 -22.41 24.08
C GLY A 98 1.10 -20.90 23.84
N GLY A 99 2.12 -20.32 23.22
CA GLY A 99 2.08 -18.95 22.68
C GLY A 99 1.38 -18.89 21.33
N TYR A 100 1.18 -17.68 20.82
CA TYR A 100 0.65 -17.47 19.48
C TYR A 100 1.68 -17.92 18.42
N GLU A 101 1.23 -18.52 17.31
CA GLU A 101 2.10 -19.00 16.24
C GLU A 101 2.05 -18.12 14.99
N SER A 102 3.23 -17.85 14.42
CA SER A 102 3.37 -17.09 13.17
C SER A 102 2.95 -17.88 11.91
N VAL A 103 2.74 -19.19 12.05
CA VAL A 103 2.42 -20.13 10.96
C VAL A 103 1.09 -19.80 10.27
N ALA A 104 0.18 -19.09 10.94
CA ALA A 104 -1.07 -18.63 10.35
C ALA A 104 -0.90 -17.56 9.25
N PHE A 105 0.27 -16.91 9.16
CA PHE A 105 0.53 -15.83 8.22
C PHE A 105 1.17 -16.32 6.92
N PHE A 106 0.67 -15.86 5.77
CA PHE A 106 1.22 -16.22 4.46
C PHE A 106 2.62 -15.65 4.22
N PRO A 107 3.51 -16.39 3.52
CA PRO A 107 4.94 -16.06 3.43
C PRO A 107 5.30 -14.98 2.41
N LEU A 108 4.44 -14.71 1.41
CA LEU A 108 4.82 -13.86 0.27
C LEU A 108 5.19 -12.44 0.70
N PHE A 109 4.35 -11.80 1.52
CA PHE A 109 4.58 -10.44 1.99
C PHE A 109 5.88 -10.29 2.82
N PRO A 110 6.15 -11.09 3.86
CA PRO A 110 7.38 -10.96 4.64
C PRO A 110 8.63 -11.33 3.82
N LEU A 111 8.53 -12.26 2.86
CA LEU A 111 9.65 -12.58 1.96
C LEU A 111 9.99 -11.43 1.00
N LEU A 112 8.99 -10.81 0.37
CA LEU A 112 9.20 -9.62 -0.47
C LEU A 112 9.79 -8.47 0.35
N THR A 113 9.26 -8.26 1.56
CA THR A 113 9.75 -7.22 2.48
C THR A 113 11.19 -7.47 2.86
N ARG A 114 11.55 -8.70 3.23
CA ARG A 114 12.95 -9.10 3.51
C ARG A 114 13.86 -8.86 2.32
N GLY A 115 13.39 -9.10 1.09
CA GLY A 115 14.12 -8.76 -0.14
C GLY A 115 14.41 -7.25 -0.24
N VAL A 116 13.41 -6.39 0.00
CA VAL A 116 13.59 -4.93 -0.02
C VAL A 116 14.49 -4.45 1.13
N MET A 117 14.46 -5.09 2.30
CA MET A 117 15.34 -4.77 3.42
C MET A 117 16.83 -4.95 3.10
N THR A 118 17.20 -5.75 2.07
CA THR A 118 18.60 -5.86 1.61
C THR A 118 19.18 -4.53 1.13
N LEU A 119 18.34 -3.53 0.85
CA LEU A 119 18.74 -2.16 0.53
C LEU A 119 19.16 -1.34 1.77
N GLY A 120 19.19 -1.94 2.96
CA GLY A 120 19.50 -1.26 4.23
C GLY A 120 18.30 -0.55 4.86
N LEU A 121 17.09 -0.81 4.38
CA LEU A 121 15.86 -0.23 4.93
C LEU A 121 15.36 -1.03 6.14
N PRO A 122 14.87 -0.35 7.20
CA PRO A 122 14.20 -1.03 8.29
C PRO A 122 12.87 -1.64 7.81
N PHE A 123 12.38 -2.65 8.52
CA PHE A 123 11.18 -3.41 8.14
C PHE A 123 9.97 -2.49 7.94
N GLU A 124 9.81 -1.50 8.81
CA GLU A 124 8.68 -0.59 8.84
C GLU A 124 8.60 0.24 7.55
N VAL A 125 9.74 0.65 7.02
CA VAL A 125 9.84 1.35 5.73
C VAL A 125 9.65 0.37 4.57
N ALA A 126 10.40 -0.73 4.57
CA ALA A 126 10.37 -1.72 3.49
C ALA A 126 8.97 -2.33 3.31
N GLY A 127 8.31 -2.72 4.41
CA GLY A 127 6.97 -3.29 4.42
C GLY A 127 5.92 -2.28 3.96
N THR A 128 6.04 -1.01 4.38
CA THR A 128 5.15 0.06 3.92
C THR A 128 5.27 0.30 2.42
N LEU A 129 6.51 0.25 1.88
CA LEU A 129 6.74 0.36 0.44
C LEU A 129 6.15 -0.82 -0.34
N VAL A 130 6.44 -2.05 0.10
CA VAL A 130 5.90 -3.27 -0.54
C VAL A 130 4.38 -3.25 -0.55
N ASN A 131 3.74 -2.94 0.59
CA ASN A 131 2.30 -2.85 0.70
C ASN A 131 1.72 -1.74 -0.21
N SER A 132 2.35 -0.58 -0.24
CA SER A 132 1.89 0.55 -1.07
C SER A 132 1.99 0.25 -2.57
N LEU A 133 3.05 -0.42 -3.01
CA LEU A 133 3.23 -0.83 -4.41
C LEU A 133 2.29 -1.97 -4.81
N ALA A 134 2.06 -2.94 -3.91
CA ALA A 134 1.08 -4.00 -4.14
C ALA A 134 -0.33 -3.40 -4.32
N PHE A 135 -0.70 -2.41 -3.50
CA PHE A 135 -1.97 -1.72 -3.64
C PHE A 135 -2.09 -0.94 -4.96
N LEU A 136 -1.03 -0.27 -5.41
CA LEU A 136 -1.00 0.37 -6.73
C LEU A 136 -1.22 -0.65 -7.86
N GLY A 137 -0.56 -1.80 -7.77
CA GLY A 137 -0.76 -2.92 -8.70
C GLY A 137 -2.21 -3.41 -8.71
N ALA A 138 -2.84 -3.55 -7.54
CA ALA A 138 -4.24 -3.93 -7.42
C ALA A 138 -5.18 -2.90 -8.07
N LEU A 139 -4.96 -1.61 -7.86
CA LEU A 139 -5.74 -0.54 -8.51
C LEU A 139 -5.58 -0.55 -10.03
N PHE A 140 -4.38 -0.80 -10.54
CA PHE A 140 -4.14 -0.93 -11.97
C PHE A 140 -4.90 -2.13 -12.56
N LEU A 141 -4.84 -3.29 -11.90
CA LEU A 141 -5.58 -4.48 -12.33
C LEU A 141 -7.09 -4.24 -12.30
N LEU A 142 -7.59 -3.60 -11.25
CA LEU A 142 -9.01 -3.23 -11.11
C LEU A 142 -9.44 -2.27 -12.22
N TYR A 143 -8.67 -1.22 -12.50
CA TYR A 143 -8.93 -0.31 -13.59
C TYR A 143 -8.96 -1.03 -14.93
N ARG A 144 -8.00 -1.92 -15.18
CA ARG A 144 -7.92 -2.69 -16.43
C ARG A 144 -9.09 -3.65 -16.58
N TRP A 145 -9.55 -4.26 -15.48
CA TRP A 145 -10.73 -5.12 -15.45
C TRP A 145 -12.01 -4.31 -15.71
N ALA A 146 -12.21 -3.19 -15.00
CA ALA A 146 -13.36 -2.31 -15.19
C ALA A 146 -13.44 -1.76 -16.62
N ASN A 147 -12.30 -1.36 -17.20
CA ASN A 147 -12.26 -0.88 -18.58
C ASN A 147 -12.67 -1.98 -19.58
N LYS A 148 -12.23 -3.22 -19.37
CA LYS A 148 -12.66 -4.36 -20.20
C LYS A 148 -14.16 -4.66 -20.09
N CYS A 149 -14.74 -4.54 -18.89
CA CYS A 149 -16.14 -4.87 -18.65
C CYS A 149 -17.11 -3.78 -19.11
N TYR A 150 -16.72 -2.50 -19.00
CA TYR A 150 -17.62 -1.36 -19.17
C TYR A 150 -17.21 -0.38 -20.28
N GLY A 151 -16.08 -0.59 -20.95
CA GLY A 151 -15.65 0.23 -22.09
C GLY A 151 -15.40 1.71 -21.74
N ILE A 152 -14.79 1.98 -20.57
CA ILE A 152 -14.54 3.34 -20.05
C ILE A 152 -13.29 3.96 -20.73
N GLY A 153 -13.21 3.89 -22.06
CA GLY A 153 -12.10 4.43 -22.87
C GLY A 153 -12.58 5.13 -24.13
#